data_AF-A0A6V7LYT3-F1
#
_entry.id   AF-A0A6V7LYT3-F1
#
_cell.length_a   1.000
_cell.length_b   1.000
_cell.length_c   1.000
_cell.angle_alpha   90.00
_cell.angle_beta   90.00
_cell.angle_gamma   90.00
#
_symmetry.space_group_name_H-M   'P 1'
#
loop_
_entity.id
_entity.type
_entity.pdbx_description
1 polymer ?
#
loop_
_entity_poly.entity_id
_entity_poly.type
_entity_poly.pdbx_seq_one_letter_code
_entity_poly.pdbx_strand_id
1 'polypeptide(L)' 'ELRKIEELESIGMTTNGLVLTRQLPALQRAGLDALNISLDSLRRERFEKFTRRQGWSRVMAAIDLAVQLNYNPVK' A
#
# COMPACT_ATOMS: atom_id res chain seq x y z
N GLU A 1 -3.13 -5.67 17.34
CA GLU A 1 -1.69 -5.71 17.01
C GLU A 1 -1.46 -6.93 16.16
N LEU A 2 -0.76 -6.77 15.02
CA LEU A 2 -0.44 -7.85 14.09
C LEU A 2 0.77 -8.68 14.58
N ARG A 3 1.65 -8.09 15.39
CA ARG A 3 2.92 -8.65 15.85
C ARG A 3 2.84 -9.54 17.12
N LYS A 4 1.71 -10.22 17.35
CA LYS A 4 1.48 -11.01 18.58
C LYS A 4 2.03 -12.44 18.56
N ILE A 5 2.69 -12.83 17.48
CA ILE A 5 3.23 -14.19 17.29
C ILE A 5 4.74 -14.10 17.57
N GLU A 6 5.22 -14.80 18.60
CA GLU A 6 6.60 -14.67 19.12
C GLU A 6 7.69 -14.96 18.06
N GLU A 7 7.42 -15.85 17.12
CA GLU A 7 8.37 -16.26 16.06
C GLU A 7 8.17 -15.51 14.74
N LEU A 8 7.28 -14.50 14.70
CA LEU A 8 6.96 -13.77 13.48
C LEU A 8 7.96 -12.64 13.26
N GLU A 9 8.89 -12.86 12.33
CA GLU A 9 9.97 -11.92 12.03
C GLU A 9 9.50 -10.67 11.27
N SER A 10 8.56 -10.82 10.33
CA SER A 10 8.05 -9.71 9.53
C SER A 10 6.63 -9.94 9.01
N ILE A 11 5.89 -8.84 8.79
CA ILE A 11 4.55 -8.85 8.22
C ILE A 11 4.53 -8.02 6.95
N GLY A 12 4.24 -8.68 5.83
CA GLY A 12 4.01 -8.04 4.54
C GLY A 12 2.54 -8.01 4.15
N MET A 13 2.12 -6.97 3.43
CA MET A 13 0.78 -6.88 2.83
C MET A 13 0.89 -6.52 1.35
N THR A 14 0.07 -7.16 0.52
CA THR A 14 -0.14 -6.76 -0.88
C THR A 14 -1.52 -6.13 -1.04
N THR A 15 -1.62 -5.01 -1.75
CA THR A 15 -2.87 -4.26 -1.94
C THR A 15 -2.92 -3.56 -3.29
N ASN A 16 -4.13 -3.23 -3.76
CA ASN A 16 -4.31 -2.37 -4.94
C ASN A 16 -4.22 -0.86 -4.62
N GLY A 17 -4.04 -0.50 -3.35
CA GLY A 17 -3.77 0.88 -2.92
C GLY A 17 -4.97 1.84 -2.90
N LEU A 18 -6.13 1.48 -3.47
CA LEU A 18 -7.25 2.42 -3.70
C LEU A 18 -7.81 3.09 -2.44
N VAL A 19 -7.74 2.40 -1.30
CA VAL A 19 -8.25 2.87 0.00
C VAL A 19 -7.16 2.91 1.06
N LEU A 20 -5.90 2.76 0.65
CA LEU A 20 -4.80 2.52 1.57
C LEU A 20 -4.44 3.76 2.39
N THR A 21 -4.56 4.97 1.83
CA THR A 21 -4.20 6.23 2.50
C THR A 21 -4.81 6.40 3.89
N ARG A 22 -6.07 5.99 4.07
CA ARG A 22 -6.78 6.07 5.38
C ARG A 22 -6.43 4.94 6.36
N GLN A 23 -5.94 3.80 5.85
CA GLN A 23 -5.64 2.61 6.66
C GLN A 23 -4.17 2.54 7.07
N LEU A 24 -3.29 3.08 6.24
CA LEU A 24 -1.85 2.89 6.36
C LEU A 24 -1.28 3.31 7.72
N PRO A 25 -1.67 4.44 8.34
CA PRO A 25 -1.18 4.79 9.67
C PRO A 25 -1.59 3.79 10.76
N ALA A 26 -2.79 3.22 10.65
CA ALA A 26 -3.27 2.22 11.61
C ALA A 26 -2.56 0.87 11.42
N LEU A 27 -2.30 0.49 10.17
CA LEU A 27 -1.55 -0.72 9.82
C LEU A 27 -0.10 -0.64 10.30
N GLN A 28 0.56 0.51 10.11
CA GLN A 28 1.91 0.75 10.61
C GLN A 28 1.98 0.60 12.13
N ARG A 29 1.07 1.26 12.87
CA ARG A 29 0.98 1.12 14.33
C ARG A 29 0.68 -0.31 14.78
N ALA A 30 0.00 -1.09 13.95
CA ALA A 30 -0.29 -2.47 14.24
C ALA A 30 0.91 -3.41 14.00
N GLY A 31 2.01 -2.92 13.40
CA GLY A 31 3.23 -3.67 13.14
C GLY A 31 3.31 -4.25 11.71
N LEU A 32 2.72 -3.58 10.71
CA LEU A 32 2.95 -3.92 9.30
C LEU A 32 4.32 -3.39 8.86
N ASP A 33 5.23 -4.30 8.48
CA ASP A 33 6.63 -3.99 8.15
C ASP A 33 6.85 -3.72 6.66
N ALA A 34 6.17 -4.46 5.77
CA ALA A 34 6.38 -4.39 4.33
C ALA A 34 5.07 -4.22 3.54
N LEU A 35 5.15 -3.52 2.41
CA LEU A 35 3.99 -3.20 1.58
C LEU A 35 4.30 -3.37 0.09
N ASN A 36 3.48 -4.16 -0.59
CA ASN A 36 3.46 -4.29 -2.05
C ASN A 36 2.18 -3.65 -2.60
N ILE A 37 2.29 -2.70 -3.51
CA ILE A 37 1.15 -2.02 -4.15
C ILE A 37 1.07 -2.47 -5.60
N SER A 38 0.09 -3.32 -5.91
CA SER A 38 -0.17 -3.77 -7.28
C SER A 38 -0.77 -2.63 -8.10
N LEU A 39 -0.03 -2.19 -9.11
CA LEU A 39 -0.41 -1.10 -10.01
C LEU A 39 -0.11 -1.48 -11.47
N ASP A 40 -1.17 -1.69 -12.27
CA ASP A 40 -1.04 -2.13 -13.67
C ASP A 40 -0.40 -1.07 -14.59
N SER A 41 -0.50 0.22 -14.23
CA SER A 41 0.12 1.28 -15.02
C SER A 41 0.36 2.56 -14.22
N LEU A 42 1.55 3.15 -14.41
CA LEU A 42 1.86 4.52 -13.97
C LEU A 42 1.19 5.59 -14.85
N ARG A 43 0.61 5.20 -16.00
CA ARG A 43 -0.15 6.13 -16.86
C ARG A 43 -1.62 6.09 -16.45
N ARG A 44 -2.15 7.21 -15.98
CA ARG A 44 -3.55 7.35 -15.53
C ARG A 44 -4.58 6.76 -16.50
N GLU A 45 -4.53 7.14 -17.78
CA GLU A 45 -5.48 6.64 -18.78
C GLU A 45 -5.41 5.12 -18.97
N ARG A 46 -4.20 4.54 -18.93
CA ARG A 46 -4.01 3.09 -19.03
C ARG A 46 -4.50 2.38 -17.78
N PHE A 47 -4.22 2.94 -16.59
CA PHE A 47 -4.73 2.43 -15.33
C PHE A 47 -6.26 2.34 -15.33
N GLU A 48 -6.93 3.42 -15.70
CA GLU A 48 -8.41 3.48 -15.72
C GLU A 48 -8.97 2.51 -16.78
N LYS A 49 -8.30 2.38 -17.93
CA LYS A 49 -8.67 1.42 -18.98
C LYS A 49 -8.57 -0.03 -18.51
N PHE A 50 -7.50 -0.41 -17.82
CA PHE A 50 -7.27 -1.80 -17.38
C PHE A 50 -8.08 -2.16 -16.14
N THR A 51 -8.08 -1.30 -15.12
CA THR A 51 -8.77 -1.55 -13.86
C THR A 51 -10.28 -1.29 -13.95
N ARG A 52 -10.74 -0.61 -15.00
CA ARG A 52 -12.12 -0.12 -15.20
C ARG A 52 -12.62 0.75 -14.04
N ARG A 53 -11.70 1.36 -13.28
CA ARG A 53 -12.01 2.16 -12.09
C ARG A 53 -11.23 3.46 -12.11
N GLN A 54 -11.90 4.53 -11.71
CA GLN A 54 -11.27 5.80 -11.35
C GLN A 54 -10.57 5.63 -9.99
N GLY A 55 -9.32 6.07 -9.87
CA GLY A 55 -8.58 5.89 -8.63
C GLY A 55 -7.07 6.01 -8.71
N TRP A 56 -6.50 6.25 -9.89
CA TRP A 56 -5.06 6.39 -10.09
C TRP A 56 -4.43 7.38 -9.09
N SER A 57 -5.02 8.57 -8.92
CA SER A 57 -4.52 9.58 -7.99
C SER A 57 -4.56 9.12 -6.53
N ARG A 58 -5.54 8.29 -6.14
CA ARG A 58 -5.62 7.72 -4.79
C ARG A 58 -4.51 6.72 -4.56
N VAL A 59 -4.22 5.88 -5.55
CA VAL A 59 -3.12 4.90 -5.46
C VAL A 59 -1.78 5.61 -5.38
N MET A 60 -1.56 6.65 -6.20
CA MET A 60 -0.33 7.47 -6.11
C MET A 60 -0.17 8.14 -4.75
N ALA A 61 -1.23 8.76 -4.22
CA ALA A 61 -1.21 9.35 -2.88
C ALA A 61 -0.94 8.32 -1.77
N ALA A 62 -1.38 7.07 -1.96
CA ALA A 62 -1.07 5.98 -1.03
C ALA A 62 0.39 5.53 -1.10
N ILE A 63 0.97 5.49 -2.32
CA ILE A 63 2.41 5.22 -2.51
C ILE A 63 3.25 6.31 -1.84
N ASP A 64 2.91 7.59 -2.08
CA ASP A 64 3.61 8.73 -1.49
C ASP A 64 3.54 8.69 0.04
N LEU A 65 2.36 8.42 0.61
CA LEU A 65 2.20 8.27 2.05
C LEU A 65 3.02 7.09 2.60
N ALA A 66 3.07 5.96 1.90
CA ALA A 66 3.87 4.82 2.33
C ALA A 66 5.35 5.17 2.41
N VAL A 67 5.87 5.87 1.42
CA VAL A 67 7.26 6.37 1.42
C VAL A 67 7.47 7.35 2.58
N GLN A 68 6.56 8.29 2.81
CA GLN A 68 6.64 9.25 3.94
C GLN A 68 6.63 8.56 5.31
N LEU A 69 5.91 7.44 5.43
CA LEU A 69 5.88 6.63 6.64
C LEU A 69 7.09 5.69 6.76
N ASN A 70 8.11 5.83 5.91
CA ASN A 70 9.34 5.03 5.90
C ASN A 70 9.11 3.53 5.62
N TYR A 71 8.07 3.15 4.87
CA TYR A 71 8.04 1.82 4.27
C TYR A 71 9.19 1.71 3.27
N ASN A 72 10.13 0.78 3.50
CA ASN A 72 11.27 0.59 2.62
C ASN A 72 11.65 -0.90 2.51
N PRO A 73 11.53 -1.53 1.32
CA PRO A 73 10.99 -0.98 0.07
C PRO A 73 9.45 -0.99 0.01
N VAL A 74 8.87 0.00 -0.67
CA VAL A 74 7.51 -0.10 -1.26
C VAL A 74 7.69 -0.66 -2.67
N LYS A 75 7.09 -1.83 -2.96
CA LYS A 75 7.22 -2.51 -4.25
C LYS A 75 5.94 -2.47 -5.06
#